data_AF-A0A3L6D829-F1
#
_entry.id   AF-A0A3L6D829-F1
#
_cell.length_a   1.000
_cell.length_b   1.000
_cell.length_c   1.000
_cell.angle_alpha   90.00
_cell.angle_beta   90.00
_cell.angle_gamma   90.00
#
_symmetry.space_group_name_H-M   'P 1'
#
loop_
_entity.id
_entity.type
_entity.pdbx_description
1 polymer ?
#
loop_
_entity_poly.entity_id
_entity_poly.type
_entity_poly.pdbx_seq_one_letter_code
_entity_poly.pdbx_strand_id
1 'polypeptide(L)'
;MGRSSPNDKLLLVKALRARGHVVAVTGDGTNDAPALHETDIGLSMGIQGTEVAKESSDIIILDDNFASVVRVVRWGRLVYANIQKFIQFQLTVNVAALIINVVAAVSSGNVPLNAVQV
;
A
#
# COMPACT_ATOMS: atom_id res chain seq x y z
N MET A 1 -25.45 3.80 8.00
CA MET A 1 -26.22 3.16 6.92
C MET A 1 -27.12 2.11 7.54
N GLY A 2 -28.43 2.32 7.57
CA GLY A 2 -29.40 1.32 8.04
C GLY A 2 -30.15 0.75 6.85
N ARG A 3 -30.24 -0.58 6.74
CA ARG A 3 -30.94 -1.32 5.65
C ARG A 3 -30.38 -1.06 4.24
N SER A 4 -29.07 -0.86 4.11
CA SER A 4 -28.42 -0.72 2.80
C SER A 4 -28.23 -2.08 2.13
N SER A 5 -28.53 -2.15 0.83
CA SER A 5 -28.28 -3.32 0.02
C SER A 5 -26.77 -3.49 -0.24
N PRO A 6 -26.30 -4.71 -0.61
CA PRO A 6 -24.94 -4.93 -1.07
C PRO A 6 -24.52 -3.94 -2.17
N ASN A 7 -25.47 -3.62 -3.06
CA ASN A 7 -25.25 -2.73 -4.19
C ASN A 7 -25.06 -1.26 -3.75
N ASP A 8 -25.74 -0.83 -2.68
CA ASP A 8 -25.56 0.53 -2.14
C ASP A 8 -24.17 0.71 -1.53
N LYS A 9 -23.66 -0.32 -0.85
CA LYS A 9 -22.29 -0.31 -0.29
C LYS A 9 -21.26 -0.23 -1.42
N LEU A 10 -21.44 -1.02 -2.48
CA LEU A 10 -20.58 -0.99 -3.66
C LEU A 10 -20.61 0.38 -4.36
N LEU A 11 -21.80 0.96 -4.54
CA LEU A 11 -21.96 2.24 -5.20
C LEU A 11 -21.31 3.38 -4.40
N LEU A 12 -21.37 3.31 -3.05
CA LEU A 12 -20.64 4.23 -2.19
C LEU A 12 -19.12 4.12 -2.39
N VAL A 13 -18.58 2.90 -2.38
CA VAL A 13 -17.14 2.66 -2.62
C VAL A 13 -16.72 3.27 -3.95
N LYS A 14 -17.47 2.95 -5.02
CA LYS A 14 -17.18 3.47 -6.37
C LYS A 14 -17.26 4.99 -6.42
N ALA A 15 -18.24 5.59 -5.77
CA ALA A 15 -18.38 7.04 -5.71
C ALA A 15 -17.22 7.72 -4.96
N LEU A 16 -16.76 7.14 -3.85
CA LEU A 16 -15.61 7.66 -3.09
C LEU A 16 -14.30 7.51 -3.87
N ARG A 17 -14.11 6.35 -4.52
CA ARG A 17 -12.94 6.08 -5.36
C ARG A 17 -12.89 6.98 -6.59
N ALA A 18 -14.04 7.21 -7.24
CA ALA A 18 -14.16 8.15 -8.36
C ALA A 18 -13.83 9.61 -7.99
N ARG A 19 -13.94 9.97 -6.70
CA ARG A 19 -13.50 11.27 -6.17
C ARG A 19 -12.01 11.33 -5.83
N GLY A 20 -11.24 10.27 -6.10
CA GLY A 20 -9.81 10.19 -5.82
C GLY A 20 -9.47 9.92 -4.35
N HIS A 21 -10.44 9.48 -3.54
CA HIS A 21 -10.16 9.02 -2.18
C HIS A 21 -9.67 7.57 -2.20
N VAL A 22 -8.70 7.25 -1.33
CA VAL A 22 -8.31 5.88 -1.04
C VAL A 22 -9.31 5.31 -0.04
N VAL A 23 -9.99 4.23 -0.43
CA VAL A 23 -11.10 3.65 0.33
C VAL A 23 -10.71 2.28 0.86
N ALA A 24 -10.81 2.11 2.18
CA ALA A 24 -10.75 0.81 2.83
C ALA A 24 -12.12 0.44 3.38
N VAL A 25 -12.53 -0.83 3.21
CA VAL A 25 -13.80 -1.34 3.75
C VAL A 25 -13.54 -2.53 4.64
N THR A 26 -14.27 -2.59 5.75
CA THR A 26 -14.31 -3.74 6.64
C THR A 26 -15.62 -4.48 6.46
N GLY A 27 -15.59 -5.80 6.28
CA GLY A 27 -16.79 -6.62 6.12
C GLY A 27 -16.59 -8.05 6.61
N ASP A 28 -17.67 -8.65 7.10
CA ASP A 28 -17.71 -10.02 7.62
C ASP A 28 -18.71 -10.90 6.85
N GLY A 29 -19.71 -10.32 6.21
CA GLY A 29 -20.75 -11.05 5.47
C GLY A 29 -20.44 -11.29 3.98
N THR A 30 -21.08 -12.32 3.41
CA THR A 30 -21.08 -12.59 1.95
C THR A 30 -21.59 -11.41 1.13
N ASN A 31 -22.48 -10.61 1.71
CA ASN A 31 -23.02 -9.38 1.14
C ASN A 31 -21.99 -8.28 0.97
N ASP A 32 -20.88 -8.32 1.71
CA ASP A 32 -19.80 -7.34 1.64
C ASP A 32 -18.72 -7.73 0.64
N ALA A 33 -18.71 -8.97 0.14
CA ALA A 33 -17.70 -9.47 -0.79
C ALA A 33 -17.52 -8.59 -2.05
N PRO A 34 -18.57 -8.13 -2.75
CA PRO A 34 -18.39 -7.26 -3.91
C PRO A 34 -17.80 -5.89 -3.53
N ALA A 35 -18.15 -5.37 -2.36
CA ALA A 35 -17.63 -4.09 -1.89
C ALA A 35 -16.18 -4.24 -1.42
N LEU A 36 -15.82 -5.32 -0.73
CA LEU A 36 -14.45 -5.64 -0.32
C LEU A 36 -13.52 -5.75 -1.54
N HIS A 37 -13.97 -6.46 -2.58
CA HIS A 37 -13.18 -6.66 -3.79
C HIS A 37 -12.93 -5.38 -4.61
N GLU A 38 -13.86 -4.43 -4.59
CA GLU A 38 -13.77 -3.19 -5.37
C GLU A 38 -13.05 -2.04 -4.65
N THR A 39 -12.75 -2.22 -3.37
CA THR A 39 -12.01 -1.24 -2.58
C THR A 39 -10.52 -1.25 -2.87
N ASP A 40 -9.82 -0.20 -2.43
CA ASP A 40 -8.36 -0.20 -2.54
C ASP A 40 -7.72 -1.12 -1.49
N ILE A 41 -8.39 -1.31 -0.34
CA ILE A 41 -7.99 -2.26 0.71
C ILE A 41 -9.23 -2.88 1.37
N GLY A 42 -9.46 -4.17 1.14
CA GLY A 42 -10.49 -4.97 1.79
C GLY A 42 -10.01 -5.60 3.09
N LEU A 43 -10.76 -5.44 4.18
CA LEU A 43 -10.48 -6.00 5.50
C LEU A 43 -11.60 -6.94 5.93
N SER A 44 -11.27 -8.17 6.31
CA SER A 44 -12.26 -9.11 6.86
C SER A 44 -11.90 -9.60 8.26
N MET A 45 -12.93 -10.05 8.98
CA MET A 45 -12.77 -10.69 10.30
C MET A 45 -12.40 -12.17 10.13
N GLY A 46 -11.46 -12.65 10.94
CA GLY A 46 -10.93 -14.01 10.89
C GLY A 46 -11.84 -15.05 11.53
N ILE A 47 -12.57 -14.69 12.59
CA ILE A 47 -13.44 -15.62 13.33
C ILE A 47 -14.89 -15.45 12.85
N GLN A 48 -15.42 -14.23 12.88
CA GLN A 48 -16.80 -13.91 12.52
C GLN A 48 -17.02 -13.77 11.00
N GLY A 49 -15.95 -13.59 10.22
CA GLY A 49 -16.05 -13.42 8.77
C GLY A 49 -16.38 -14.73 8.04
N THR A 50 -17.32 -14.64 7.10
CA THR A 50 -17.64 -15.70 6.14
C THR A 50 -16.45 -16.00 5.23
N GLU A 51 -16.30 -17.23 4.74
CA GLU A 51 -15.20 -17.60 3.82
C GLU A 51 -15.19 -16.72 2.57
N VAL A 52 -16.36 -16.42 2.01
CA VAL A 52 -16.49 -15.55 0.83
C VAL A 52 -15.96 -14.14 1.11
N ALA A 53 -16.22 -13.58 2.31
CA ALA A 53 -15.69 -12.27 2.70
C ALA A 53 -14.17 -12.31 2.87
N LYS A 54 -13.61 -13.39 3.43
CA LYS A 54 -12.17 -13.59 3.59
C LYS A 54 -11.45 -13.71 2.25
N GLU A 55 -11.99 -14.51 1.32
CA GLU A 55 -11.43 -14.66 -0.03
C GLU A 55 -11.49 -13.37 -0.86
N SER A 56 -12.48 -12.52 -0.59
CA SER A 56 -12.65 -11.24 -1.28
C SER A 56 -11.88 -10.08 -0.63
N SER A 57 -11.16 -10.34 0.48
CA SER A 57 -10.42 -9.34 1.25
C SER A 57 -8.92 -9.46 1.07
N ASP A 58 -8.21 -8.34 1.15
CA ASP A 58 -6.74 -8.32 1.08
C ASP A 58 -6.08 -8.63 2.43
N ILE A 59 -6.75 -8.29 3.52
CA ILE A 59 -6.22 -8.44 4.88
C ILE A 59 -7.28 -9.09 5.78
N ILE A 60 -6.91 -10.20 6.40
CA ILE A 60 -7.74 -10.93 7.37
C ILE A 60 -7.26 -10.63 8.80
N ILE A 61 -8.17 -10.12 9.64
CA ILE A 61 -7.92 -9.83 11.05
C ILE A 61 -8.19 -11.09 11.86
N LEU A 62 -7.14 -11.83 12.19
CA LEU A 62 -7.25 -13.13 12.87
C LEU A 62 -7.81 -13.06 14.30
N ASP A 63 -7.66 -11.93 14.98
CA ASP A 63 -8.06 -11.74 16.37
C ASP A 63 -9.45 -11.10 16.55
N ASP A 64 -10.16 -10.82 15.45
CA ASP A 64 -11.45 -10.13 15.42
C ASP A 64 -11.51 -8.84 16.23
N ASN A 65 -10.35 -8.19 16.40
CA ASN A 65 -10.24 -6.95 17.14
C ASN A 65 -10.09 -5.78 16.17
N PHE A 66 -11.05 -4.87 16.17
CA PHE A 66 -10.97 -3.64 15.36
C PHE A 66 -9.74 -2.77 15.70
N ALA A 67 -9.16 -2.90 16.90
CA ALA A 67 -7.88 -2.25 17.22
C ALA A 67 -6.72 -2.71 16.31
N SER A 68 -6.81 -3.91 15.73
CA SER A 68 -5.87 -4.42 14.72
C SER A 68 -5.87 -3.57 13.46
N VAL A 69 -7.01 -3.01 13.04
CA VAL A 69 -7.08 -2.08 11.90
C VAL A 69 -6.19 -0.87 12.14
N VAL A 70 -6.22 -0.30 13.36
CA VAL A 70 -5.39 0.84 13.73
C VAL A 70 -3.89 0.47 13.67
N ARG A 71 -3.54 -0.75 14.10
CA ARG A 71 -2.17 -1.26 13.97
C ARG A 71 -1.75 -1.39 12.51
N VAL A 72 -2.60 -1.92 11.64
CA VAL A 72 -2.36 -2.05 10.19
C VAL A 72 -2.08 -0.68 9.56
N VAL A 73 -2.92 0.32 9.86
CA VAL A 73 -2.72 1.68 9.34
C VAL A 73 -1.39 2.28 9.83
N ARG A 74 -1.05 2.10 11.10
CA ARG A 74 0.25 2.56 11.65
C ARG A 74 1.42 1.89 10.94
N TRP A 75 1.36 0.58 10.72
CA TRP A 75 2.39 -0.17 9.99
C TRP A 75 2.53 0.29 8.54
N GLY A 76 1.42 0.49 7.84
CA GLY A 76 1.44 0.99 6.46
C GLY A 76 2.16 2.34 6.33
N ARG A 77 1.90 3.27 7.27
CA ARG A 77 2.59 4.58 7.30
C ARG A 77 4.08 4.45 7.61
N LEU A 78 4.44 3.54 8.51
CA LEU A 78 5.85 3.29 8.86
C LEU A 78 6.63 2.74 7.65
N VAL A 79 6.05 1.74 6.97
CA VAL A 79 6.66 1.12 5.78
C VAL A 79 6.82 2.18 4.68
N TYR A 80 5.80 2.98 4.42
CA TYR A 80 5.88 4.06 3.42
C TYR A 80 7.02 5.04 3.73
N ALA A 81 7.15 5.49 4.98
CA ALA A 81 8.22 6.39 5.40
C ALA A 81 9.61 5.75 5.25
N ASN A 82 9.73 4.44 5.51
CA ASN A 82 10.99 3.72 5.35
C ASN A 82 11.37 3.55 3.87
N ILE A 83 10.40 3.29 3.00
CA ILE A 83 10.63 3.23 1.55
C ILE A 83 11.13 4.58 1.03
N GLN A 84 10.54 5.70 1.46
CA GLN A 84 11.00 7.03 1.06
C GLN A 84 12.45 7.29 1.48
N LYS A 85 12.81 6.93 2.73
CA LYS A 85 14.20 7.04 3.22
C LYS A 85 15.17 6.18 2.42
N PHE A 86 14.77 4.95 2.10
CA PHE A 86 15.58 4.05 1.29
C PHE A 86 15.82 4.61 -0.12
N ILE A 87 14.77 5.08 -0.79
CA ILE A 87 14.87 5.71 -2.12
C ILE A 87 15.76 6.96 -2.04
N GLN A 88 15.61 7.79 -1.02
CA GLN A 88 16.44 8.99 -0.84
C GLN A 88 17.92 8.63 -0.69
N PHE A 89 18.23 7.61 0.13
CA PHE A 89 19.59 7.11 0.29
C PHE A 89 20.17 6.61 -1.04
N GLN A 90 19.45 5.73 -1.73
CA GLN A 90 19.90 5.16 -3.01
C GLN A 90 20.11 6.24 -4.08
N LEU A 91 19.17 7.20 -4.18
CA LEU A 91 19.28 8.30 -5.14
C LEU A 91 20.49 9.18 -4.83
N THR A 92 20.76 9.45 -3.56
CA THR A 92 21.92 10.27 -3.14
C THR A 92 23.23 9.59 -3.53
N VAL A 93 23.36 8.28 -3.30
CA VAL A 93 24.54 7.50 -3.70
C VAL A 93 24.73 7.52 -5.21
N ASN A 94 23.66 7.26 -5.98
CA ASN A 94 23.73 7.24 -7.44
C ASN A 94 24.10 8.60 -8.02
N VAL A 95 23.53 9.70 -7.50
CA VAL A 95 23.84 11.06 -7.93
C VAL A 95 25.28 11.43 -7.58
N ALA A 96 25.75 11.10 -6.37
CA ALA A 96 27.12 11.35 -5.96
C ALA A 96 28.13 10.59 -6.83
N ALA A 97 27.89 9.30 -7.07
CA ALA A 97 28.73 8.46 -7.94
C ALA A 97 28.78 9.02 -9.37
N LEU A 98 27.64 9.46 -9.90
CA LEU A 98 27.56 10.08 -11.23
C LEU A 98 28.39 11.37 -11.29
N ILE A 99 28.24 12.27 -10.31
CA ILE A 99 28.99 13.53 -10.27
C ILE A 99 30.50 13.27 -10.19
N ILE A 100 30.93 12.35 -9.32
CA ILE A 100 32.35 11.98 -9.19
C ILE A 100 32.89 11.47 -10.52
N ASN A 101 32.15 10.58 -11.20
CA ASN A 101 32.56 10.04 -12.49
C ASN A 101 32.65 11.11 -13.58
N VAL A 102 31.68 12.03 -13.65
CA VAL A 102 31.70 13.13 -14.64
C VAL A 102 32.88 14.06 -14.38
N VAL A 103 33.11 14.48 -13.14
CA VAL A 103 34.22 15.39 -12.79
C VAL A 103 35.57 14.74 -13.08
N ALA A 104 35.75 13.47 -12.73
CA ALA A 104 37.00 12.75 -12.98
C ALA A 104 37.24 12.48 -14.47
N ALA A 105 36.18 12.17 -15.24
CA ALA A 105 36.29 12.04 -16.69
C ALA A 105 36.77 13.34 -17.35
N VAL A 106 36.23 14.49 -16.93
CA VAL A 106 36.58 15.81 -17.48
C VAL A 106 37.97 16.27 -17.02
N SER A 107 38.35 16.03 -15.76
CA SER A 107 39.62 16.53 -15.20
C SER A 107 40.82 15.64 -15.52
N SER A 108 40.64 14.32 -15.57
CA SER A 108 41.75 13.36 -15.66
C SER A 108 41.70 12.44 -16.88
N GLY A 109 40.63 12.49 -17.68
CA GLY A 109 40.46 11.63 -18.87
C GLY A 109 40.25 10.14 -18.56
N ASN A 110 40.30 9.74 -17.29
CA ASN A 110 40.07 8.39 -16.81
C ASN A 110 38.92 8.38 -15.79
N VAL A 111 38.02 7.40 -15.92
CA VAL A 111 36.85 7.25 -15.05
C VAL A 111 37.25 6.34 -13.87
N PRO A 112 37.21 6.83 -12.61
CA PRO A 112 37.75 6.11 -11.45
C PRO A 112 36.80 5.02 -10.92
N LEU A 113 35.50 5.07 -11.24
CA LEU A 113 34.54 4.02 -10.87
C LEU A 113 34.07 3.29 -12.14
N ASN A 114 34.44 2.02 -12.27
CA ASN A 114 34.00 1.19 -13.39
C ASN A 114 32.56 0.69 -13.17
N ALA A 115 31.83 0.38 -14.24
CA ALA A 115 30.40 -0.01 -14.21
C ALA A 115 30.05 -1.23 -13.34
N VAL A 116 31.04 -1.97 -12.84
CA VAL A 116 30.90 -3.12 -11.94
C VAL A 116 30.95 -2.71 -10.45
N GLN A 117 31.41 -1.50 -10.15
CA GLN A 117 31.60 -0.97 -8.78
C GLN A 117 30.51 0.01 -8.35
N VAL A 118 29.54 0.31 -9.24
CA VAL A 118 28.38 1.19 -8.99
C VAL A 118 27.13 0.35 -8.81
#